data_AF-A0A8B7P943-F1
#
_entry.id   AF-A0A8B7P943-F1
#
_cell.length_a   1.000
_cell.length_b   1.000
_cell.length_c   1.000
_cell.angle_alpha   90.00
_cell.angle_beta   90.00
_cell.angle_gamma   90.00
#
_symmetry.space_group_name_H-M   'P 1'
#
loop_
_entity.id
_entity.type
_entity.pdbx_description
1 polymer ?
#
loop_
_entity_poly.entity_id
_entity_poly.type
_entity_poly.pdbx_seq_one_letter_code
_entity_poly.pdbx_strand_id
1 'polypeptide(L)'
;MLSKMLFHGRTFNRQKFVWTLTKNDRRRKLFYLTAMTFLLLTYVILGFPLRYSNKPNSLKTVTPYDELSCGCMRFYARSRWTPSLCGAAASARGRGQKVVSFSVYGPYRTELHYKKYWRQIEDRIKDVSTRYPGWIMRLYHNITAAEKEQHELLCRLYCQYSNFDLCNAEKIYPVDKKVDNYVKKSFLVSPAMLAGSSTEAVQSSSTYSAVADAEISLLDPKSSQASAEVHGSTQTKPHEVSTSPMVLNIIGKIMDERIHQGKEPKLSYGKLLVPTMWRFLPMADPSVSEFLVRDIDSTILPREVDAVTQWLLNTTAMVHVMRDHPSHNGVILAGMWGGSRERGADLLEELFVKMVRWPPRQLWDYDQRLLQRVVWPEIKDSVAIHDSYFCRAKLFMANHRSLAFPSRRQGKDFVSWGVLRDEEKKGIVPCPKACRPHNHKDWTFC
;
A
#
# COMPACT_ATOMS: atom_id res chain seq x y z
N MET A 1 21.35 55.53 -57.35
CA MET A 1 20.91 56.83 -57.89
C MET A 1 20.84 57.82 -56.74
N LEU A 2 21.80 58.74 -56.70
CA LEU A 2 21.84 59.91 -55.83
C LEU A 2 20.75 60.93 -56.23
N SER A 3 20.18 61.64 -55.27
CA SER A 3 19.95 63.10 -55.34
C SER A 3 19.48 63.59 -53.95
N LYS A 4 20.26 64.33 -53.16
CA LYS A 4 20.72 65.74 -53.27
C LYS A 4 19.60 66.79 -53.14
N MET A 5 19.70 67.61 -52.08
CA MET A 5 19.71 69.09 -52.05
C MET A 5 19.59 69.51 -50.57
N LEU A 6 20.59 70.10 -49.87
CA LEU A 6 21.27 71.40 -50.03
C LEU A 6 20.25 72.58 -50.12
N PHE A 7 20.36 73.75 -49.48
CA PHE A 7 21.50 74.64 -49.16
C PHE A 7 21.00 75.74 -48.15
N HIS A 8 21.87 76.19 -47.23
CA HIS A 8 22.02 77.57 -46.66
C HIS A 8 20.87 78.26 -45.87
N GLY A 9 21.10 79.18 -44.93
CA GLY A 9 22.27 80.00 -44.63
C GLY A 9 22.24 80.60 -43.21
N ARG A 10 23.33 81.32 -42.88
CA ARG A 10 23.75 81.79 -41.55
C ARG A 10 23.15 83.14 -41.14
N THR A 11 23.22 83.36 -39.82
CA THR A 11 23.37 84.62 -39.03
C THR A 11 22.16 85.55 -38.82
N PHE A 12 21.71 85.68 -37.56
CA PHE A 12 21.73 86.97 -36.83
C PHE A 12 21.61 86.79 -35.30
N ASN A 13 22.02 87.82 -34.57
CA ASN A 13 22.59 87.82 -33.23
C ASN A 13 21.56 88.10 -32.10
N ARG A 14 21.89 87.60 -30.90
CA ARG A 14 21.46 87.95 -29.52
C ARG A 14 20.23 88.86 -29.34
N GLN A 15 19.18 88.30 -28.73
CA GLN A 15 18.43 88.96 -27.66
C GLN A 15 18.15 87.99 -26.50
N LYS A 16 18.40 88.47 -25.28
CA LYS A 16 18.21 87.79 -24.00
C LYS A 16 16.74 87.42 -23.81
N PHE A 17 16.44 86.17 -23.45
CA PHE A 17 15.17 85.83 -22.81
C PHE A 17 15.39 84.91 -21.62
N VAL A 18 14.81 85.33 -20.51
CA VAL A 18 14.85 84.78 -19.16
C VAL A 18 14.19 83.39 -19.15
N TRP A 19 14.86 82.38 -18.61
CA TRP A 19 14.30 81.03 -18.44
C TRP A 19 13.36 80.98 -17.23
N THR A 20 12.06 81.08 -17.48
CA THR A 20 11.02 80.60 -16.55
C THR A 20 10.98 79.08 -16.59
N LEU A 21 11.50 78.43 -15.54
CA LEU A 21 11.39 76.98 -15.31
C LEU A 21 9.92 76.58 -15.10
N THR A 22 9.34 75.89 -16.08
CA THR A 22 7.95 75.44 -16.01
C THR A 22 7.80 74.24 -15.06
N LYS A 23 6.63 74.14 -14.40
CA LYS A 23 6.22 73.11 -13.41
C LYS A 23 6.45 71.66 -13.88
N ASN A 24 6.58 71.45 -15.19
CA ASN A 24 6.81 70.16 -15.84
C ASN A 24 8.25 69.64 -15.63
N ASP A 25 9.23 70.53 -15.47
CA ASP A 25 10.64 70.16 -15.24
C ASP A 25 10.87 69.67 -13.80
N ARG A 26 10.13 70.20 -12.81
CA ARG A 26 10.16 69.68 -11.43
C ARG A 26 9.60 68.26 -11.33
N ARG A 27 8.55 67.93 -12.08
CA ARG A 27 7.98 66.56 -12.08
C ARG A 27 8.94 65.55 -12.72
N ARG A 28 9.61 65.93 -13.82
CA ARG A 28 10.65 65.09 -14.43
C ARG A 28 11.83 64.88 -13.49
N LYS A 29 12.34 65.94 -12.85
CA LYS A 29 13.44 65.83 -11.88
C LYS A 29 13.05 64.97 -10.67
N LEU A 30 11.83 65.11 -10.15
CA LEU A 30 11.32 64.27 -9.06
C LEU A 30 11.22 62.80 -9.49
N PHE A 31 10.75 62.52 -10.72
CA PHE A 31 10.66 61.17 -11.27
C PHE A 31 12.04 60.51 -11.42
N TYR A 32 13.03 61.25 -11.93
CA TYR A 32 14.41 60.77 -12.02
C TYR A 32 15.02 60.53 -10.64
N LEU A 33 14.75 61.41 -9.66
CA LEU A 33 15.22 61.22 -8.29
C LEU A 33 14.61 59.96 -7.67
N THR A 34 13.30 59.73 -7.85
CA THR A 34 12.63 58.52 -7.35
C THR A 34 13.08 57.25 -8.05
N ALA A 35 13.36 57.30 -9.36
CA ALA A 35 13.86 56.15 -10.09
C ALA A 35 15.30 55.80 -9.68
N MET A 36 16.14 56.81 -9.44
CA MET A 36 17.51 56.61 -8.96
C MET A 36 17.55 56.10 -7.53
N THR A 37 16.68 56.58 -6.64
CA THR A 37 16.59 56.03 -5.27
C THR A 37 16.07 54.60 -5.28
N PHE A 38 15.12 54.25 -6.16
CA PHE A 38 14.64 52.88 -6.29
C PHE A 38 15.72 51.93 -6.83
N LEU A 39 16.51 52.38 -7.82
CA LEU A 39 17.66 51.62 -8.34
C LEU A 39 18.79 51.49 -7.32
N LEU A 40 19.02 52.50 -6.49
CA LEU A 40 19.99 52.42 -5.40
C LEU A 40 19.52 51.45 -4.31
N LEU A 41 18.22 51.47 -3.96
CA LEU A 41 17.62 50.54 -3.00
C LEU A 41 17.64 49.10 -3.52
N THR A 42 17.34 48.85 -4.79
CA THR A 42 17.47 47.50 -5.36
C THR A 42 18.92 47.07 -5.44
N TYR A 43 19.85 47.97 -5.76
CA TYR A 43 21.29 47.65 -5.72
C TYR A 43 21.80 47.38 -4.31
N VAL A 44 21.29 48.06 -3.28
CA VAL A 44 21.64 47.76 -1.88
C VAL A 44 21.01 46.44 -1.43
N ILE A 45 19.74 46.18 -1.75
CA ILE A 45 19.03 44.94 -1.37
C ILE A 45 19.61 43.71 -2.10
N LEU A 46 19.96 43.84 -3.38
CA LEU A 46 20.52 42.75 -4.21
C LEU A 46 22.06 42.68 -4.16
N GLY A 47 22.71 43.78 -3.77
CA GLY A 47 24.17 43.92 -3.69
C GLY A 47 24.73 43.81 -2.27
N PHE A 48 23.88 43.60 -1.26
CA PHE A 48 24.35 42.92 -0.04
C PHE A 48 24.87 41.56 -0.50
N PRO A 49 26.18 41.25 -0.34
CA PRO A 49 26.60 39.88 -0.50
C PRO A 49 25.79 39.13 0.52
N LEU A 50 24.91 38.23 0.06
CA LEU A 50 24.41 37.16 0.90
C LEU A 50 25.68 36.61 1.54
N ARG A 51 25.87 36.86 2.83
CA ARG A 51 26.79 36.12 3.66
C ARG A 51 26.24 34.71 3.61
N TYR A 52 26.61 34.01 2.54
CA TYR A 52 26.44 32.60 2.39
C TYR A 52 27.32 32.06 3.50
N SER A 53 26.67 31.81 4.64
CA SER A 53 27.24 31.06 5.73
C SER A 53 27.54 29.71 5.12
N ASN A 54 28.76 29.56 4.57
CA ASN A 54 29.43 28.30 4.41
C ASN A 54 29.70 27.77 5.82
N LYS A 55 28.63 27.43 6.55
CA LYS A 55 28.71 26.27 7.41
C LYS A 55 29.04 25.14 6.45
N PRO A 56 30.19 24.45 6.59
CA PRO A 56 30.42 23.25 5.82
C PRO A 56 29.16 22.42 6.00
N ASN A 57 28.48 22.09 4.89
CA ASN A 57 27.41 21.10 4.91
C ASN A 57 27.99 19.94 5.70
N SER A 58 27.47 19.70 6.91
CA SER A 58 27.88 18.57 7.72
C SER A 58 27.81 17.39 6.78
N LEU A 59 28.96 16.81 6.45
CA LEU A 59 29.06 15.70 5.52
C LEU A 59 27.99 14.70 5.96
N LYS A 60 26.93 14.52 5.16
CA LYS A 60 25.84 13.62 5.55
C LYS A 60 26.53 12.28 5.77
N THR A 61 26.55 11.80 7.00
CA THR A 61 27.15 10.51 7.32
C THR A 61 26.36 9.47 6.54
N VAL A 62 26.99 8.95 5.50
CA VAL A 62 26.46 7.87 4.68
C VAL A 62 26.89 6.59 5.37
N THR A 63 25.94 5.85 5.92
CA THR A 63 26.21 4.56 6.56
C THR A 63 25.97 3.45 5.54
N PRO A 64 26.95 2.57 5.29
CA PRO A 64 26.70 1.36 4.51
C PRO A 64 25.72 0.47 5.27
N TYR A 65 24.81 -0.15 4.53
CA TYR A 65 23.82 -1.06 5.06
C TYR A 65 23.66 -2.24 4.13
N ASP A 66 23.74 -3.43 4.71
CA ASP A 66 23.66 -4.70 4.00
C ASP A 66 22.49 -5.49 4.58
N GLU A 67 21.37 -5.48 3.84
CA GLU A 67 20.19 -6.23 4.23
C GLU A 67 20.51 -7.73 4.12
N LEU A 68 20.15 -8.53 5.13
CA LEU A 68 20.48 -9.96 5.22
C LEU A 68 21.98 -10.34 5.24
N SER A 69 22.90 -9.37 5.33
CA SER A 69 24.35 -9.62 5.24
C SER A 69 24.76 -10.27 3.90
N CYS A 70 24.20 -9.80 2.79
CA CYS A 70 24.41 -10.35 1.47
C CYS A 70 25.76 -10.00 0.82
N GLY A 71 26.51 -9.05 1.39
CA GLY A 71 27.78 -8.56 0.87
C GLY A 71 27.64 -7.46 -0.20
N CYS A 72 26.42 -6.97 -0.48
CA CYS A 72 26.17 -5.90 -1.44
C CYS A 72 25.56 -4.67 -0.76
N MET A 73 26.47 -3.77 -0.35
CA MET A 73 26.11 -2.59 0.43
C MET A 73 25.25 -1.61 -0.36
N ARG A 74 24.19 -1.13 0.30
CA ARG A 74 23.48 0.09 -0.11
C ARG A 74 23.81 1.22 0.85
N PHE A 75 23.83 2.44 0.33
CA PHE A 75 24.30 3.60 1.06
C PHE A 75 23.11 4.42 1.55
N TYR A 76 22.98 4.57 2.87
CA TYR A 76 21.93 5.37 3.50
C TYR A 76 22.51 6.67 4.05
N ALA A 77 21.99 7.81 3.59
CA ALA A 77 22.27 9.10 4.19
C ALA A 77 21.15 9.48 5.15
N ARG A 78 21.47 9.72 6.43
CA ARG A 78 20.49 10.20 7.41
C ARG A 78 19.81 11.48 6.89
N SER A 79 18.50 11.39 6.70
CA SER A 79 17.65 12.52 6.27
C SER A 79 16.89 13.09 7.46
N ARG A 80 16.35 14.31 7.32
CA ARG A 80 15.44 14.90 8.31
C ARG A 80 14.06 14.23 8.34
N TRP A 81 13.77 13.37 7.38
CA TRP A 81 12.49 12.70 7.24
C TRP A 81 12.43 11.43 8.06
N THR A 82 11.22 11.03 8.45
CA THR A 82 10.94 9.75 9.08
C THR A 82 11.41 8.60 8.18
N PRO A 83 12.29 7.72 8.67
CA PRO A 83 12.79 6.58 7.90
C PRO A 83 11.68 5.63 7.44
N SER A 84 11.96 4.88 6.37
CA SER A 84 11.09 3.78 5.94
C SER A 84 11.03 2.68 7.00
N LEU A 85 9.87 2.06 7.14
CA LEU A 85 9.69 0.88 7.99
C LEU A 85 10.47 -0.33 7.47
N CYS A 86 10.71 -0.42 6.15
CA CYS A 86 11.43 -1.55 5.54
C CYS A 86 12.95 -1.52 5.82
N GLY A 87 13.50 -0.43 6.39
CA GLY A 87 14.90 -0.36 6.80
C GLY A 87 15.71 0.73 6.12
N ALA A 88 17.03 0.72 6.33
CA ALA A 88 17.93 1.78 5.87
C ALA A 88 18.09 1.81 4.34
N ALA A 89 18.14 0.63 3.69
CA ALA A 89 18.18 0.54 2.22
C ALA A 89 16.96 1.19 1.57
N ALA A 90 15.74 0.86 2.03
CA ALA A 90 14.51 1.50 1.57
C ALA A 90 14.50 3.00 1.91
N SER A 91 14.97 3.39 3.11
CA SER A 91 15.06 4.79 3.51
C SER A 91 15.99 5.63 2.62
N ALA A 92 17.04 5.01 2.06
CA ALA A 92 18.00 5.68 1.18
C ALA A 92 17.37 6.16 -0.14
N ARG A 93 16.27 5.53 -0.56
CA ARG A 93 15.53 5.93 -1.77
C ARG A 93 14.76 7.25 -1.60
N GLY A 94 14.57 7.72 -0.37
CA GLY A 94 13.86 8.97 -0.07
C GLY A 94 12.35 8.79 0.10
N ARG A 95 11.59 9.90 0.04
CA ARG A 95 10.12 9.89 0.14
C ARG A 95 9.50 9.78 -1.26
N GLY A 96 8.19 9.51 -1.33
CA GLY A 96 7.47 9.43 -2.60
C GLY A 96 7.67 8.11 -3.33
N GLN A 97 7.96 7.05 -2.57
CA GLN A 97 8.21 5.73 -3.15
C GLN A 97 6.89 5.09 -3.59
N LYS A 98 6.87 4.61 -4.83
CA LYS A 98 5.79 3.76 -5.34
C LYS A 98 6.19 2.30 -5.18
N VAL A 99 5.38 1.52 -4.49
CA VAL A 99 5.74 0.18 -4.03
C VAL A 99 4.78 -0.89 -4.54
N VAL A 100 5.30 -1.98 -5.08
CA VAL A 100 4.55 -3.23 -5.22
C VAL A 100 5.02 -4.17 -4.12
N SER A 101 4.09 -4.57 -3.26
CA SER A 101 4.35 -5.21 -1.98
C SER A 101 3.93 -6.67 -1.98
N PHE A 102 4.84 -7.53 -1.53
CA PHE A 102 4.68 -8.98 -1.47
C PHE A 102 5.14 -9.52 -0.12
N SER A 103 4.70 -10.71 0.27
CA SER A 103 5.17 -11.41 1.46
C SER A 103 5.47 -12.87 1.16
N VAL A 104 6.58 -13.39 1.69
CA VAL A 104 6.96 -14.81 1.64
C VAL A 104 7.53 -15.21 3.01
N TYR A 105 7.16 -16.35 3.56
CA TYR A 105 7.45 -16.67 4.97
C TYR A 105 7.60 -18.15 5.29
N GLY A 106 8.40 -18.48 6.29
CA GLY A 106 8.56 -19.83 6.83
C GLY A 106 9.51 -20.72 6.02
N PRO A 107 10.00 -21.81 6.63
CA PRO A 107 10.76 -22.81 5.91
C PRO A 107 9.81 -23.68 5.08
N TYR A 108 9.76 -23.47 3.77
CA TYR A 108 9.01 -24.34 2.87
C TYR A 108 9.91 -25.47 2.38
N ARG A 109 9.67 -26.67 2.90
CA ARG A 109 10.50 -27.86 2.65
C ARG A 109 10.03 -28.72 1.47
N THR A 110 8.93 -28.35 0.80
CA THR A 110 8.42 -29.11 -0.35
C THR A 110 8.71 -28.39 -1.65
N GLU A 111 9.01 -29.14 -2.70
CA GLU A 111 9.25 -28.62 -4.05
C GLU A 111 8.06 -27.83 -4.60
N LEU A 112 6.82 -28.24 -4.31
CA LEU A 112 5.62 -27.55 -4.79
C LEU A 112 5.53 -26.11 -4.23
N HIS A 113 5.70 -25.95 -2.91
CA HIS A 113 5.73 -24.62 -2.28
C HIS A 113 6.87 -23.76 -2.80
N TYR A 114 8.05 -24.36 -3.04
CA TYR A 114 9.17 -23.65 -3.64
C TYR A 114 8.84 -23.12 -5.04
N LYS A 115 8.31 -23.97 -5.92
CA LYS A 115 7.87 -23.59 -7.27
C LYS A 115 6.78 -22.51 -7.23
N LYS A 116 5.88 -22.59 -6.26
CA LYS A 116 4.74 -21.68 -6.11
C LYS A 116 5.12 -20.31 -5.59
N TYR A 117 6.03 -20.21 -4.63
CA TYR A 117 6.32 -18.94 -3.96
C TYR A 117 7.74 -18.43 -4.24
N TRP A 118 8.77 -19.25 -4.01
CA TRP A 118 10.17 -18.83 -4.11
C TRP A 118 10.62 -18.62 -5.55
N ARG A 119 10.31 -19.57 -6.45
CA ARG A 119 10.70 -19.47 -7.86
C ARG A 119 10.06 -18.27 -8.58
N GLN A 120 8.94 -17.77 -8.04
CA GLN A 120 8.21 -16.65 -8.63
C GLN A 120 8.87 -15.29 -8.36
N ILE A 121 9.73 -15.17 -7.34
CA ILE A 121 10.23 -13.86 -6.88
C ILE A 121 10.97 -13.13 -8.00
N GLU A 122 11.87 -13.81 -8.71
CA GLU A 122 12.64 -13.17 -9.78
C GLU A 122 11.73 -12.71 -10.94
N ASP A 123 10.73 -13.51 -11.30
CA ASP A 123 9.75 -13.14 -12.32
C ASP A 123 8.91 -11.95 -11.87
N ARG A 124 8.53 -11.87 -10.58
CA ARG A 124 7.82 -10.69 -10.03
C ARG A 124 8.70 -9.45 -10.03
N ILE A 125 10.01 -9.56 -9.77
CA ILE A 125 10.94 -8.42 -9.88
C ILE A 125 10.97 -7.91 -11.32
N LYS A 126 11.08 -8.82 -12.30
CA LYS A 126 11.07 -8.48 -13.74
C LYS A 126 9.73 -7.87 -14.16
N ASP A 127 8.62 -8.43 -13.71
CA ASP A 127 7.29 -7.91 -13.95
C ASP A 127 7.16 -6.48 -13.42
N VAL A 128 7.53 -6.21 -12.16
CA VAL A 128 7.47 -4.85 -11.59
C VAL A 128 8.36 -3.89 -12.37
N SER A 129 9.58 -4.31 -12.71
CA SER A 129 10.55 -3.47 -13.45
C SER A 129 10.04 -3.06 -14.83
N THR A 130 9.38 -3.99 -15.53
CA THR A 130 8.91 -3.79 -16.91
C THR A 130 7.54 -3.13 -16.98
N ARG A 131 6.62 -3.49 -16.08
CA ARG A 131 5.22 -3.07 -16.08
C ARG A 131 4.98 -1.79 -15.29
N TYR A 132 5.77 -1.54 -14.25
CA TYR A 132 5.69 -0.35 -13.41
C TYR A 132 7.05 0.36 -13.32
N PRO A 133 7.55 0.98 -14.42
CA PRO A 133 8.83 1.67 -14.40
C PRO A 133 8.92 2.70 -13.27
N GLY A 134 10.02 2.67 -12.51
CA GLY A 134 10.25 3.53 -11.35
C GLY A 134 9.60 3.06 -10.05
N TRP A 135 8.79 2.00 -10.07
CA TRP A 135 8.27 1.38 -8.85
C TRP A 135 9.28 0.40 -8.25
N ILE A 136 9.16 0.20 -6.94
CA ILE A 136 10.02 -0.66 -6.15
C ILE A 136 9.24 -1.91 -5.76
N MET A 137 9.82 -3.08 -5.99
CA MET A 137 9.29 -4.31 -5.40
C MET A 137 9.80 -4.40 -3.95
N ARG A 138 8.88 -4.48 -2.98
CA ARG A 138 9.20 -4.79 -1.58
C ARG A 138 8.73 -6.18 -1.24
N LEU A 139 9.65 -7.01 -0.76
CA LEU A 139 9.36 -8.36 -0.29
C LEU A 139 9.55 -8.43 1.22
N TYR A 140 8.45 -8.66 1.93
CA TYR A 140 8.44 -8.89 3.36
C TYR A 140 8.67 -10.37 3.67
N HIS A 141 9.62 -10.67 4.55
CA HIS A 141 10.00 -12.05 4.87
C HIS A 141 10.42 -12.23 6.32
N ASN A 142 10.61 -13.48 6.74
CA ASN A 142 11.25 -13.84 8.01
C ASN A 142 12.53 -14.68 7.83
N ILE A 143 13.04 -14.80 6.60
CA ILE A 143 14.29 -15.52 6.30
C ILE A 143 15.49 -14.92 7.04
N THR A 144 16.33 -15.82 7.52
CA THR A 144 17.61 -15.57 8.19
C THR A 144 18.72 -16.36 7.48
N ALA A 145 19.97 -16.24 7.96
CA ALA A 145 21.07 -17.05 7.47
C ALA A 145 20.91 -18.56 7.76
N ALA A 146 19.97 -18.96 8.62
CA ALA A 146 19.69 -20.37 8.90
C ALA A 146 19.02 -21.08 7.71
N GLU A 147 18.20 -20.37 6.93
CA GLU A 147 17.56 -20.89 5.71
C GLU A 147 18.48 -20.69 4.50
N LYS A 148 19.59 -21.43 4.44
CA LYS A 148 20.70 -21.21 3.48
C LYS A 148 20.24 -21.02 2.03
N GLU A 149 19.40 -21.90 1.48
CA GLU A 149 18.96 -21.84 0.08
C GLU A 149 18.14 -20.57 -0.21
N GLN A 150 17.18 -20.24 0.66
CA GLN A 150 16.35 -19.06 0.53
C GLN A 150 17.16 -17.79 0.76
N HIS A 151 18.09 -17.79 1.71
CA HIS A 151 19.02 -16.71 1.99
C HIS A 151 19.88 -16.39 0.76
N GLU A 152 20.53 -17.42 0.18
CA GLU A 152 21.36 -17.29 -1.03
C GLU A 152 20.55 -16.75 -2.22
N LEU A 153 19.33 -17.27 -2.42
CA LEU A 153 18.41 -16.78 -3.45
C LEU A 153 18.09 -15.30 -3.26
N LEU A 154 17.64 -14.91 -2.06
CA LEU A 154 17.27 -13.53 -1.77
C LEU A 154 18.47 -12.58 -1.90
N CYS A 155 19.65 -12.99 -1.44
CA CYS A 155 20.87 -12.20 -1.58
C CYS A 155 21.28 -12.01 -3.04
N ARG A 156 21.28 -13.07 -3.85
CA ARG A 156 21.55 -12.95 -5.30
C ARG A 156 20.61 -11.93 -5.94
N LEU A 157 19.31 -12.03 -5.68
CA LEU A 157 18.31 -11.13 -6.25
C LEU A 157 18.47 -9.68 -5.73
N TYR A 158 18.73 -9.50 -4.45
CA TYR A 158 18.93 -8.17 -3.84
C TYR A 158 20.15 -7.44 -4.38
N CYS A 159 21.25 -8.17 -4.63
CA CYS A 159 22.45 -7.62 -5.23
C CYS A 159 22.28 -7.34 -6.73
N GLN A 160 21.47 -8.15 -7.43
CA GLN A 160 21.24 -8.02 -8.88
C GLN A 160 20.26 -6.90 -9.24
N TYR A 161 19.20 -6.70 -8.44
CA TYR A 161 18.09 -5.81 -8.81
C TYR A 161 18.02 -4.57 -7.91
N SER A 162 18.30 -3.40 -8.48
CA SER A 162 18.33 -2.12 -7.77
C SER A 162 16.95 -1.59 -7.36
N ASN A 163 15.86 -2.11 -7.94
CA ASN A 163 14.48 -1.78 -7.59
C ASN A 163 13.82 -2.83 -6.67
N PHE A 164 14.62 -3.69 -6.03
CA PHE A 164 14.16 -4.71 -5.11
C PHE A 164 14.62 -4.41 -3.68
N ASP A 165 13.69 -4.46 -2.74
CA ASP A 165 13.92 -4.24 -1.31
C ASP A 165 13.48 -5.47 -0.52
N LEU A 166 14.36 -5.93 0.37
CA LEU A 166 14.09 -6.99 1.32
C LEU A 166 13.74 -6.37 2.66
N CYS A 167 12.61 -6.78 3.23
CA CYS A 167 12.12 -6.26 4.50
C CYS A 167 11.90 -7.41 5.49
N ASN A 168 12.84 -7.63 6.41
CA ASN A 168 12.66 -8.68 7.43
C ASN A 168 11.59 -8.26 8.46
N ALA A 169 10.38 -8.81 8.36
CA ALA A 169 9.23 -8.45 9.19
C ALA A 169 9.48 -8.68 10.68
N GLU A 170 10.35 -9.63 11.05
CA GLU A 170 10.73 -9.87 12.45
C GLU A 170 11.63 -8.78 13.04
N LYS A 171 12.18 -7.90 12.18
CA LYS A 171 13.03 -6.77 12.55
C LYS A 171 12.38 -5.40 12.28
N ILE A 172 11.09 -5.38 11.91
CA ILE A 172 10.32 -4.14 11.77
C ILE A 172 9.50 -3.93 13.03
N TYR A 173 9.70 -2.80 13.70
CA TYR A 173 9.05 -2.51 14.97
C TYR A 173 8.03 -1.37 14.84
N PRO A 174 6.94 -1.39 15.61
CA PRO A 174 6.00 -0.28 15.67
C PRO A 174 6.70 1.03 16.03
N VAL A 175 6.27 2.11 15.39
CA VAL A 175 6.72 3.48 15.66
C VAL A 175 5.66 4.26 16.44
N ASP A 176 4.40 3.83 16.39
CA ASP A 176 3.27 4.45 17.07
C ASP A 176 3.21 4.05 18.55
N LYS A 177 3.26 5.05 19.44
CA LYS A 177 3.06 4.90 20.89
C LYS A 177 1.75 4.17 21.23
N LYS A 178 0.70 4.30 20.41
CA LYS A 178 -0.58 3.61 20.58
C LYS A 178 -0.45 2.10 20.36
N VAL A 179 0.37 1.66 19.40
CA VAL A 179 0.68 0.23 19.21
C VAL A 179 1.54 -0.25 20.36
N ASP A 180 2.57 0.50 20.74
CA ASP A 180 3.41 0.16 21.89
C ASP A 180 2.58 0.02 23.18
N ASN A 181 1.62 0.91 23.42
CA ASN A 181 0.72 0.84 24.59
C ASN A 181 -0.23 -0.36 24.52
N TYR A 182 -0.75 -0.70 23.34
CA TYR A 182 -1.55 -1.91 23.15
C TYR A 182 -0.71 -3.15 23.49
N VAL A 183 0.49 -3.25 22.92
CA VAL A 183 1.43 -4.33 23.18
C VAL A 183 1.72 -4.46 24.68
N LYS A 184 2.05 -3.35 25.36
CA LYS A 184 2.23 -3.31 26.82
C LYS A 184 1.01 -3.82 27.58
N LYS A 185 -0.20 -3.35 27.23
CA LYS A 185 -1.43 -3.78 27.90
C LYS A 185 -1.68 -5.27 27.69
N SER A 186 -1.46 -5.80 26.50
CA SER A 186 -1.60 -7.22 26.19
C SER A 186 -0.63 -8.10 26.98
N PHE A 187 0.56 -7.61 27.31
CA PHE A 187 1.55 -8.33 28.15
C PHE A 187 1.28 -8.23 29.65
N LEU A 188 0.60 -7.19 30.13
CA LEU A 188 0.22 -7.05 31.54
C LEU A 188 -0.99 -7.91 31.93
N VAL A 189 -1.70 -8.52 30.96
CA VAL A 189 -2.75 -9.50 31.23
C VAL A 189 -2.09 -10.84 31.56
N SER A 190 -1.92 -11.12 32.86
CA SER A 190 -1.44 -12.41 33.35
C SER A 190 -2.35 -13.56 32.86
N PRO A 191 -1.83 -14.77 32.53
CA PRO A 191 -2.63 -15.89 32.03
C PRO A 191 -3.84 -16.27 32.90
N ALA A 192 -3.80 -15.93 34.20
CA ALA A 192 -4.90 -16.14 35.14
C ALA A 192 -6.17 -15.34 34.80
N MET A 193 -6.07 -14.23 34.07
CA MET A 193 -7.22 -13.37 33.72
C MET A 193 -7.97 -13.86 32.47
N LEU A 194 -7.40 -14.78 31.68
CA LEU A 194 -8.07 -15.38 30.51
C LEU A 194 -8.87 -16.64 30.87
N ALA A 195 -8.76 -17.13 32.11
CA ALA A 195 -9.50 -18.30 32.61
C ALA A 195 -10.82 -17.93 33.32
N GLY A 196 -11.16 -16.65 33.44
CA GLY A 196 -12.31 -16.18 34.22
C GLY A 196 -13.26 -15.31 33.43
N SER A 197 -14.11 -15.92 32.59
CA SER A 197 -15.46 -15.43 32.23
C SER A 197 -16.07 -16.41 31.24
N SER A 198 -16.62 -17.50 31.77
CA SER A 198 -17.51 -18.41 31.03
C SER A 198 -18.82 -18.49 31.79
N THR A 199 -19.78 -17.62 31.45
CA THR A 199 -21.22 -17.90 31.53
C THR A 199 -21.96 -16.79 30.78
N GLU A 200 -22.30 -17.05 29.53
CA GLU A 200 -23.61 -16.70 28.97
C GLU A 200 -23.76 -17.43 27.62
N ALA A 201 -24.60 -18.44 27.63
CA ALA A 201 -24.94 -19.26 26.48
C ALA A 201 -25.91 -18.50 25.58
N VAL A 202 -25.50 -18.26 24.33
CA VAL A 202 -26.44 -17.97 23.24
C VAL A 202 -26.24 -19.05 22.19
N GLN A 203 -27.24 -19.91 22.08
CA GLN A 203 -27.39 -20.90 21.01
C GLN A 203 -27.37 -20.18 19.65
N SER A 204 -26.42 -20.53 18.78
CA SER A 204 -26.59 -20.35 17.34
C SER A 204 -26.32 -21.68 16.64
N SER A 205 -27.42 -22.29 16.23
CA SER A 205 -27.50 -23.44 15.33
C SER A 205 -26.68 -23.22 14.06
N SER A 206 -25.93 -24.25 13.71
CA SER A 206 -25.22 -24.48 12.47
C SER A 206 -26.19 -24.68 11.30
N THR A 207 -25.98 -23.98 10.18
CA THR A 207 -26.08 -24.49 8.78
C THR A 207 -26.12 -23.30 7.82
N TYR A 208 -25.04 -23.04 7.09
CA TYR A 208 -25.11 -22.34 5.80
C TYR A 208 -23.97 -22.83 4.90
N SER A 209 -24.23 -23.95 4.26
CA SER A 209 -23.71 -24.26 2.94
C SER A 209 -24.94 -24.54 2.06
N ALA A 210 -24.83 -24.17 0.80
CA ALA A 210 -25.77 -24.43 -0.30
C ALA A 210 -26.75 -23.29 -0.67
N VAL A 211 -26.32 -22.61 -1.75
CA VAL A 211 -27.04 -22.17 -2.96
C VAL A 211 -28.02 -20.98 -2.92
N ALA A 212 -27.69 -20.03 -3.79
CA ALA A 212 -28.63 -19.19 -4.50
C ALA A 212 -29.70 -20.03 -5.21
N ASP A 213 -30.98 -19.67 -5.06
CA ASP A 213 -31.83 -19.29 -6.19
C ASP A 213 -33.26 -18.96 -5.71
N ALA A 214 -33.84 -17.98 -6.43
CA ALA A 214 -35.27 -17.76 -6.67
C ALA A 214 -36.20 -17.32 -5.51
N GLU A 215 -36.47 -16.01 -5.47
CA GLU A 215 -37.83 -15.49 -5.22
C GLU A 215 -38.63 -15.54 -6.53
N ILE A 216 -39.52 -16.53 -6.68
CA ILE A 216 -40.70 -16.48 -7.55
C ILE A 216 -41.89 -17.05 -6.73
N SER A 217 -42.79 -16.13 -6.37
CA SER A 217 -44.24 -16.24 -6.14
C SER A 217 -44.90 -17.49 -5.53
N LEU A 218 -45.72 -17.21 -4.49
CA LEU A 218 -47.11 -17.65 -4.30
C LEU A 218 -47.41 -19.16 -4.14
N LEU A 219 -47.74 -19.58 -2.90
CA LEU A 219 -49.07 -20.07 -2.45
C LEU A 219 -48.97 -20.85 -1.13
N ASP A 220 -50.07 -20.75 -0.38
CA ASP A 220 -50.33 -21.14 1.02
C ASP A 220 -50.58 -22.68 1.20
N PRO A 221 -50.93 -23.21 2.40
CA PRO A 221 -50.25 -24.34 3.03
C PRO A 221 -51.15 -25.58 3.23
N LYS A 222 -50.59 -26.70 3.75
CA LYS A 222 -51.28 -27.59 4.74
C LYS A 222 -50.46 -28.82 5.17
N SER A 223 -50.50 -29.07 6.49
CA SER A 223 -50.69 -30.37 7.21
C SER A 223 -49.69 -31.51 6.95
N SER A 224 -49.29 -32.40 7.86
CA SER A 224 -49.77 -32.83 9.18
C SER A 224 -48.80 -33.89 9.74
N GLN A 225 -48.64 -33.86 11.07
CA GLN A 225 -48.67 -34.98 12.05
C GLN A 225 -47.80 -36.25 11.93
N ALA A 226 -47.47 -36.71 13.16
CA ALA A 226 -47.24 -38.06 13.69
C ALA A 226 -45.78 -38.56 13.69
N SER A 227 -45.09 -38.62 14.85
CA SER A 227 -45.22 -39.54 16.01
C SER A 227 -44.50 -40.87 15.80
N ALA A 228 -43.43 -41.13 16.57
CA ALA A 228 -43.18 -42.40 17.27
C ALA A 228 -41.88 -42.36 18.12
N GLU A 229 -42.05 -42.78 19.36
CA GLU A 229 -41.06 -42.99 20.43
C GLU A 229 -40.22 -44.27 20.22
N VAL A 230 -38.90 -44.20 20.47
CA VAL A 230 -38.15 -44.78 21.62
C VAL A 230 -37.68 -46.24 21.46
N HIS A 231 -36.36 -46.45 21.32
CA HIS A 231 -35.48 -47.09 22.32
C HIS A 231 -34.06 -47.32 21.76
N GLY A 232 -33.03 -47.14 22.60
CA GLY A 232 -31.67 -47.55 22.29
C GLY A 232 -30.58 -46.77 23.02
N SER A 233 -30.48 -46.95 24.34
CA SER A 233 -29.39 -46.44 25.17
C SER A 233 -28.05 -47.08 24.77
N THR A 234 -27.04 -46.27 24.45
CA THR A 234 -25.65 -46.62 24.72
C THR A 234 -24.88 -45.34 25.07
N GLN A 235 -24.47 -45.27 26.34
CA GLN A 235 -23.62 -44.24 26.88
C GLN A 235 -22.28 -44.23 26.13
N THR A 236 -21.93 -43.09 25.53
CA THR A 236 -20.55 -42.76 25.20
C THR A 236 -20.22 -41.39 25.80
N LYS A 237 -19.12 -41.34 26.54
CA LYS A 237 -18.59 -40.20 27.29
C LYS A 237 -18.37 -39.00 26.35
N PRO A 238 -18.61 -37.75 26.78
CA PRO A 238 -18.11 -36.60 26.06
C PRO A 238 -16.59 -36.58 26.17
N HIS A 239 -15.92 -36.69 25.02
CA HIS A 239 -14.50 -36.36 24.93
C HIS A 239 -14.33 -34.87 25.22
N GLU A 240 -13.77 -34.61 26.39
CA GLU A 240 -13.15 -33.35 26.77
C GLU A 240 -12.18 -32.92 25.67
N VAL A 241 -12.51 -31.85 24.94
CA VAL A 241 -11.56 -31.21 24.02
C VAL A 241 -10.53 -30.51 24.89
N SER A 242 -9.50 -31.27 25.26
CA SER A 242 -8.27 -30.76 25.86
C SER A 242 -7.67 -29.76 24.87
N THR A 243 -7.84 -28.47 25.17
CA THR A 243 -6.99 -27.44 24.60
C THR A 243 -5.55 -27.78 24.98
N SER A 244 -4.79 -28.31 24.03
CA SER A 244 -3.40 -28.69 24.24
C SER A 244 -2.64 -27.53 24.91
N PRO A 245 -1.87 -27.77 25.99
CA PRO A 245 -1.04 -26.78 26.67
C PRO A 245 -0.04 -26.04 25.75
N MET A 246 0.10 -26.46 24.49
CA MET A 246 0.97 -25.87 23.47
C MET A 246 0.72 -24.37 23.20
N VAL A 247 -0.53 -23.90 23.22
CA VAL A 247 -0.84 -22.50 22.85
C VAL A 247 -0.40 -21.50 23.94
N LEU A 248 -0.53 -21.88 25.21
CA LEU A 248 0.00 -21.11 26.34
C LEU A 248 1.55 -21.19 26.41
N ASN A 249 2.12 -22.32 25.98
CA ASN A 249 3.55 -22.53 25.95
C ASN A 249 4.28 -21.71 24.86
N ILE A 250 3.60 -21.28 23.80
CA ILE A 250 4.19 -20.42 22.75
C ILE A 250 4.41 -19.00 23.30
N ILE A 251 3.46 -18.45 24.06
CA ILE A 251 3.58 -17.12 24.67
C ILE A 251 4.68 -17.13 25.74
N GLY A 252 4.79 -18.21 26.52
CA GLY A 252 5.88 -18.42 27.48
C GLY A 252 7.26 -18.64 26.84
N LYS A 253 7.34 -19.37 25.72
CA LYS A 253 8.62 -19.60 25.00
C LYS A 253 9.14 -18.38 24.23
N ILE A 254 8.28 -17.43 23.86
CA ILE A 254 8.70 -16.16 23.23
C ILE A 254 9.45 -15.26 24.24
N MET A 255 9.34 -15.53 25.55
CA MET A 255 9.86 -14.68 26.63
C MET A 255 11.30 -14.99 27.08
N ASP A 256 11.95 -16.05 26.59
CA ASP A 256 13.20 -16.53 27.22
C ASP A 256 14.52 -16.00 26.61
N GLU A 257 14.48 -15.17 25.56
CA GLU A 257 15.73 -14.69 24.92
C GLU A 257 16.08 -13.21 25.15
N ARG A 258 15.33 -12.44 25.95
CA ARG A 258 15.62 -11.00 26.14
C ARG A 258 15.50 -10.45 27.57
N ILE A 259 15.60 -11.28 28.59
CA ILE A 259 15.91 -10.79 29.95
C ILE A 259 17.43 -10.63 30.09
N HIS A 260 18.03 -9.66 29.38
CA HIS A 260 19.42 -9.31 29.68
C HIS A 260 19.75 -7.82 29.77
N GLN A 261 18.82 -6.88 29.54
CA GLN A 261 19.17 -5.44 29.66
C GLN A 261 18.01 -4.52 30.07
N GLY A 262 17.10 -4.94 30.96
CA GLY A 262 16.13 -4.03 31.60
C GLY A 262 15.26 -3.20 30.65
N LYS A 263 15.12 -3.61 29.38
CA LYS A 263 14.24 -3.01 28.37
C LYS A 263 13.17 -4.02 28.02
N GLU A 264 11.93 -3.67 28.32
CA GLU A 264 10.72 -4.41 27.95
C GLU A 264 10.76 -4.89 26.49
N PRO A 265 10.27 -6.10 26.17
CA PRO A 265 10.36 -6.65 24.83
C PRO A 265 9.49 -5.86 23.85
N LYS A 266 10.14 -5.11 22.95
CA LYS A 266 9.48 -4.50 21.80
C LYS A 266 9.14 -5.61 20.78
N LEU A 267 7.86 -5.94 20.62
CA LEU A 267 7.42 -6.87 19.58
C LEU A 267 7.56 -6.25 18.19
N SER A 268 8.08 -7.02 17.24
CA SER A 268 8.09 -6.65 15.83
C SER A 268 6.76 -6.99 15.16
N TYR A 269 6.49 -6.37 14.01
CA TYR A 269 5.32 -6.70 13.19
C TYR A 269 5.31 -8.16 12.72
N GLY A 270 6.47 -8.80 12.59
CA GLY A 270 6.58 -10.23 12.35
C GLY A 270 5.92 -11.11 13.43
N LYS A 271 5.80 -10.60 14.66
CA LYS A 271 5.10 -11.28 15.77
C LYS A 271 3.67 -10.78 15.97
N LEU A 272 3.37 -9.54 15.58
CA LEU A 272 2.05 -8.92 15.75
C LEU A 272 1.06 -9.26 14.63
N LEU A 273 1.57 -9.56 13.43
CA LEU A 273 0.77 -9.82 12.24
C LEU A 273 0.93 -11.25 11.77
N VAL A 274 -0.15 -11.81 11.20
CA VAL A 274 0.01 -13.03 10.40
C VAL A 274 0.85 -12.72 9.16
N PRO A 275 1.64 -13.68 8.65
CA PRO A 275 2.60 -13.38 7.59
C PRO A 275 2.02 -12.84 6.28
N THR A 276 0.81 -13.25 5.90
CA THR A 276 0.09 -12.74 4.72
C THR A 276 -0.24 -11.25 4.81
N MET A 277 -0.20 -10.66 6.01
CA MET A 277 -0.44 -9.23 6.22
C MET A 277 0.83 -8.39 6.20
N TRP A 278 2.03 -8.97 6.17
CA TRP A 278 3.26 -8.17 6.16
C TRP A 278 3.35 -7.27 4.93
N ARG A 279 2.81 -7.73 3.79
CA ARG A 279 2.65 -6.91 2.58
C ARG A 279 1.72 -5.70 2.74
N PHE A 280 0.99 -5.56 3.84
CA PHE A 280 0.20 -4.36 4.17
C PHE A 280 1.02 -3.29 4.88
N LEU A 281 2.26 -3.56 5.31
CA LEU A 281 3.13 -2.57 5.97
C LEU A 281 3.34 -1.25 5.21
N PRO A 282 3.31 -1.18 3.87
CA PRO A 282 3.34 0.09 3.16
C PRO A 282 2.20 1.04 3.57
N MET A 283 1.08 0.54 4.10
CA MET A 283 0.01 1.37 4.65
C MET A 283 0.46 2.30 5.76
N ALA A 284 1.53 1.97 6.50
CA ALA A 284 2.06 2.78 7.61
C ALA A 284 3.48 3.29 7.33
N ASP A 285 4.03 3.07 6.13
CA ASP A 285 5.39 3.49 5.82
C ASP A 285 5.42 4.96 5.34
N PRO A 286 6.09 5.88 6.06
CA PRO A 286 6.08 7.29 5.71
C PRO A 286 6.93 7.66 4.48
N SER A 287 7.73 6.72 3.97
CA SER A 287 8.47 6.88 2.71
C SER A 287 7.63 6.60 1.47
N VAL A 288 6.48 5.92 1.62
CA VAL A 288 5.63 5.44 0.53
C VAL A 288 4.56 6.45 0.17
N SER A 289 4.40 6.74 -1.12
CA SER A 289 3.31 7.55 -1.68
C SER A 289 2.18 6.66 -2.19
N GLU A 290 2.50 5.63 -2.97
CA GLU A 290 1.55 4.67 -3.52
C GLU A 290 2.02 3.25 -3.23
N PHE A 291 1.07 2.35 -2.96
CA PHE A 291 1.37 0.93 -2.86
C PHE A 291 0.33 0.08 -3.57
N LEU A 292 0.79 -1.05 -4.11
CA LEU A 292 -0.01 -2.17 -4.58
C LEU A 292 0.32 -3.39 -3.72
N VAL A 293 -0.69 -4.16 -3.35
CA VAL A 293 -0.53 -5.40 -2.59
C VAL A 293 -0.84 -6.59 -3.48
N ARG A 294 0.11 -7.53 -3.57
CA ARG A 294 -0.01 -8.70 -4.46
C ARG A 294 0.37 -10.00 -3.77
N ASP A 295 -0.21 -11.11 -4.21
CA ASP A 295 0.32 -12.44 -3.93
C ASP A 295 1.55 -12.69 -4.82
N ILE A 296 2.59 -13.33 -4.28
CA ILE A 296 3.84 -13.57 -5.03
C ILE A 296 3.64 -14.54 -6.22
N ASP A 297 2.61 -15.38 -6.14
CA ASP A 297 2.20 -16.34 -7.17
C ASP A 297 1.20 -15.73 -8.16
N SER A 298 1.08 -14.41 -8.23
CA SER A 298 0.27 -13.67 -9.19
C SER A 298 1.15 -12.94 -10.21
N THR A 299 1.03 -13.29 -11.49
CA THR A 299 1.68 -12.58 -12.61
C THR A 299 1.08 -11.18 -12.77
N ILE A 300 1.91 -10.17 -13.00
CA ILE A 300 1.42 -8.81 -13.27
C ILE A 300 1.03 -8.70 -14.75
N LEU A 301 -0.27 -8.63 -15.00
CA LEU A 301 -0.83 -8.55 -16.35
C LEU A 301 -0.92 -7.09 -16.84
N PRO A 302 -0.81 -6.84 -18.17
CA PRO A 302 -1.06 -5.51 -18.75
C PRO A 302 -2.41 -4.91 -18.33
N ARG A 303 -3.47 -5.73 -18.26
CA ARG A 303 -4.81 -5.32 -17.79
C ARG A 303 -4.78 -4.70 -16.40
N GLU A 304 -4.00 -5.28 -15.49
CA GLU A 304 -3.86 -4.76 -14.14
C GLU A 304 -3.19 -3.39 -14.16
N VAL A 305 -2.13 -3.24 -14.97
CA VAL A 305 -1.39 -1.98 -15.13
C VAL A 305 -2.30 -0.88 -15.67
N ASP A 306 -3.12 -1.19 -16.67
CA ASP A 306 -4.07 -0.24 -17.25
C ASP A 306 -5.09 0.23 -16.18
N ALA A 307 -5.60 -0.70 -15.36
CA ALA A 307 -6.55 -0.39 -14.28
C ALA A 307 -5.91 0.44 -13.15
N VAL A 308 -4.67 0.12 -12.76
CA VAL A 308 -3.89 0.91 -11.79
C VAL A 308 -3.62 2.31 -12.34
N THR A 309 -3.24 2.41 -13.63
CA THR A 309 -3.00 3.69 -14.30
C THR A 309 -4.26 4.54 -14.31
N GLN A 310 -5.41 3.95 -14.67
CA GLN A 310 -6.70 4.65 -14.62
C GLN A 310 -7.06 5.10 -13.21
N TRP A 311 -6.83 4.28 -12.17
CA TRP A 311 -7.04 4.70 -10.78
C TRP A 311 -6.17 5.89 -10.39
N LEU A 312 -4.88 5.86 -10.71
CA LEU A 312 -3.93 6.90 -10.33
C LEU A 312 -4.16 8.21 -11.09
N LEU A 313 -4.48 8.14 -12.38
CA LEU A 313 -4.58 9.33 -13.24
C LEU A 313 -6.00 9.90 -13.34
N ASN A 314 -7.04 9.07 -13.27
CA ASN A 314 -8.41 9.46 -13.61
C ASN A 314 -9.35 9.46 -12.41
N THR A 315 -8.87 9.17 -11.20
CA THR A 315 -9.68 9.17 -9.98
C THR A 315 -8.95 9.87 -8.84
N THR A 316 -9.72 10.33 -7.86
CA THR A 316 -9.22 10.85 -6.57
C THR A 316 -9.34 9.83 -5.44
N ALA A 317 -9.74 8.59 -5.75
CA ALA A 317 -9.99 7.57 -4.74
C ALA A 317 -8.72 7.18 -3.99
N MET A 318 -8.79 7.09 -2.66
CA MET A 318 -7.64 6.71 -1.84
C MET A 318 -7.23 5.25 -2.04
N VAL A 319 -8.20 4.37 -2.27
CA VAL A 319 -8.00 2.91 -2.39
C VAL A 319 -8.41 2.41 -3.77
N HIS A 320 -7.71 1.40 -4.28
CA HIS A 320 -8.06 0.69 -5.50
C HIS A 320 -8.29 -0.80 -5.23
N VAL A 321 -9.33 -1.34 -5.83
CA VAL A 321 -9.71 -2.76 -5.73
C VAL A 321 -10.01 -3.30 -7.13
N MET A 322 -9.59 -4.53 -7.38
CA MET A 322 -9.86 -5.24 -8.64
C MET A 322 -10.57 -6.57 -8.41
N ARG A 323 -11.59 -6.85 -9.22
CA ARG A 323 -12.34 -8.12 -9.25
C ARG A 323 -12.50 -8.57 -10.69
N ASP A 324 -11.73 -9.58 -11.07
CA ASP A 324 -11.54 -9.93 -12.48
C ASP A 324 -11.85 -11.41 -12.80
N HIS A 325 -12.43 -12.14 -11.84
CA HIS A 325 -12.87 -13.53 -11.97
C HIS A 325 -14.25 -13.70 -11.30
N PRO A 326 -15.14 -14.61 -11.74
CA PRO A 326 -16.45 -14.83 -11.09
C PRO A 326 -16.37 -15.23 -9.61
N SER A 327 -15.23 -15.75 -9.15
CA SER A 327 -14.99 -16.08 -7.73
C SER A 327 -14.48 -14.89 -6.90
N HIS A 328 -14.20 -13.74 -7.51
CA HIS A 328 -13.66 -12.55 -6.84
C HIS A 328 -14.78 -11.73 -6.17
N ASN A 329 -15.47 -12.33 -5.19
CA ASN A 329 -16.66 -11.77 -4.54
C ASN A 329 -16.38 -11.06 -3.19
N GLY A 330 -15.11 -10.81 -2.86
CA GLY A 330 -14.72 -10.05 -1.66
C GLY A 330 -14.79 -8.54 -1.84
N VAL A 331 -15.15 -7.80 -0.78
CA VAL A 331 -15.15 -6.32 -0.81
C VAL A 331 -13.76 -5.74 -1.05
N ILE A 332 -12.72 -6.38 -0.51
CA ILE A 332 -11.32 -6.14 -0.86
C ILE A 332 -10.66 -7.52 -0.89
N LEU A 333 -10.05 -7.89 -2.00
CA LEU A 333 -9.28 -9.13 -2.09
C LEU A 333 -7.83 -8.83 -1.69
N ALA A 334 -7.29 -9.62 -0.75
CA ALA A 334 -6.04 -9.27 -0.07
C ALA A 334 -4.81 -9.17 -0.99
N GLY A 335 -4.83 -9.83 -2.14
CA GLY A 335 -3.78 -9.77 -3.17
C GLY A 335 -4.11 -8.92 -4.40
N MET A 336 -5.20 -8.13 -4.40
CA MET A 336 -5.66 -7.38 -5.58
C MET A 336 -6.14 -5.96 -5.24
N TRP A 337 -5.39 -5.28 -4.38
CA TRP A 337 -5.73 -3.92 -3.97
C TRP A 337 -4.49 -3.03 -3.85
N GLY A 338 -4.71 -1.74 -3.63
CA GLY A 338 -3.66 -0.75 -3.44
C GLY A 338 -4.19 0.51 -2.77
N GLY A 339 -3.29 1.38 -2.34
CA GLY A 339 -3.63 2.63 -1.68
C GLY A 339 -2.67 3.76 -2.01
N SER A 340 -3.16 4.99 -1.96
CA SER A 340 -2.36 6.22 -2.07
C SER A 340 -2.29 6.90 -0.71
N ARG A 341 -1.11 6.87 -0.11
CA ARG A 341 -0.76 7.66 1.09
C ARG A 341 -0.71 9.15 0.79
N GLU A 342 -0.43 9.57 -0.44
CA GLU A 342 -0.57 10.99 -0.83
C GLU A 342 -2.01 11.49 -0.63
N ARG A 343 -3.01 10.63 -0.86
CA ARG A 343 -4.44 10.97 -0.71
C ARG A 343 -4.97 10.77 0.71
N GLY A 344 -4.34 9.92 1.54
CA GLY A 344 -4.86 9.62 2.88
C GLY A 344 -3.92 8.85 3.79
N ALA A 345 -2.68 9.33 3.97
CA ALA A 345 -1.68 8.72 4.85
C ALA A 345 -2.17 8.45 6.28
N ASP A 346 -2.82 9.44 6.91
CA ASP A 346 -3.23 9.36 8.32
C ASP A 346 -4.28 8.25 8.54
N LEU A 347 -5.29 8.19 7.66
CA LEU A 347 -6.33 7.16 7.72
C LEU A 347 -5.76 5.77 7.42
N LEU A 348 -4.89 5.63 6.41
CA LEU A 348 -4.25 4.35 6.10
C LEU A 348 -3.38 3.84 7.24
N GLU A 349 -2.66 4.74 7.92
CA GLU A 349 -1.85 4.40 9.09
C GLU A 349 -2.73 4.01 10.27
N GLU A 350 -3.80 4.75 10.55
CA GLU A 350 -4.76 4.42 11.60
C GLU A 350 -5.40 3.05 11.36
N LEU A 351 -5.83 2.77 10.12
CA LEU A 351 -6.40 1.49 9.71
C LEU A 351 -5.43 0.34 9.89
N PHE A 352 -4.16 0.54 9.53
CA PHE A 352 -3.12 -0.45 9.76
C PHE A 352 -2.91 -0.72 11.26
N VAL A 353 -2.84 0.33 12.08
CA VAL A 353 -2.75 0.22 13.55
C VAL A 353 -3.97 -0.49 14.13
N LYS A 354 -5.19 -0.21 13.63
CA LYS A 354 -6.42 -0.91 14.01
C LYS A 354 -6.30 -2.41 13.69
N MET A 355 -5.79 -2.79 12.51
CA MET A 355 -5.57 -4.20 12.15
C MET A 355 -4.55 -4.90 13.04
N VAL A 356 -3.44 -4.23 13.39
CA VAL A 356 -2.39 -4.77 14.28
C VAL A 356 -2.92 -5.12 15.68
N ARG A 357 -4.01 -4.48 16.12
CA ARG A 357 -4.64 -4.76 17.42
C ARG A 357 -5.50 -6.03 17.42
N TRP A 358 -5.75 -6.63 16.26
CA TRP A 358 -6.47 -7.90 16.21
C TRP A 358 -5.50 -9.05 16.48
N PRO A 359 -5.80 -9.94 17.45
CA PRO A 359 -4.92 -11.08 17.75
C PRO A 359 -4.72 -11.95 16.51
N PRO A 360 -3.48 -12.24 16.08
CA PRO A 360 -3.22 -13.01 14.88
C PRO A 360 -3.83 -14.42 15.01
N ARG A 361 -4.58 -14.84 13.99
CA ARG A 361 -5.15 -16.19 13.92
C ARG A 361 -4.70 -16.88 12.65
N GLN A 362 -4.34 -18.16 12.75
CA GLN A 362 -3.92 -18.98 11.61
C GLN A 362 -5.13 -19.44 10.79
N LEU A 363 -5.83 -18.48 10.19
CA LEU A 363 -6.91 -18.70 9.23
C LEU A 363 -6.42 -18.29 7.85
N TRP A 364 -6.73 -19.11 6.84
CA TRP A 364 -6.25 -18.90 5.46
C TRP A 364 -6.75 -17.58 4.84
N ASP A 365 -7.88 -17.05 5.30
CA ASP A 365 -8.52 -15.81 4.83
C ASP A 365 -8.46 -14.67 5.87
N TYR A 366 -7.58 -14.79 6.89
CA TYR A 366 -7.53 -13.84 8.00
C TYR A 366 -7.27 -12.39 7.54
N ASP A 367 -6.35 -12.21 6.59
CA ASP A 367 -6.02 -10.92 6.01
C ASP A 367 -7.22 -10.30 5.29
N GLN A 368 -7.93 -11.08 4.47
CA GLN A 368 -9.14 -10.66 3.78
C GLN A 368 -10.29 -10.31 4.74
N ARG A 369 -10.48 -11.09 5.81
CA ARG A 369 -11.49 -10.80 6.85
C ARG A 369 -11.22 -9.47 7.55
N LEU A 370 -9.95 -9.17 7.86
CA LEU A 370 -9.59 -7.89 8.47
C LEU A 370 -9.79 -6.72 7.52
N LEU A 371 -9.48 -6.87 6.22
CA LEU A 371 -9.80 -5.85 5.23
C LEU A 371 -11.30 -5.57 5.19
N GLN A 372 -12.15 -6.60 5.20
CA GLN A 372 -13.60 -6.42 5.23
C GLN A 372 -14.10 -5.78 6.54
N ARG A 373 -13.55 -6.15 7.69
CA ARG A 373 -14.04 -5.71 9.00
C ARG A 373 -13.52 -4.35 9.44
N VAL A 374 -12.27 -4.04 9.09
CA VAL A 374 -11.55 -2.86 9.59
C VAL A 374 -11.40 -1.79 8.52
N VAL A 375 -11.01 -2.18 7.30
CA VAL A 375 -10.66 -1.21 6.24
C VAL A 375 -11.89 -0.77 5.45
N TRP A 376 -12.67 -1.73 4.94
CA TRP A 376 -13.81 -1.45 4.07
C TRP A 376 -14.82 -0.44 4.62
N PRO A 377 -15.24 -0.50 5.91
CA PRO A 377 -16.22 0.45 6.43
C PRO A 377 -15.80 1.92 6.35
N GLU A 378 -14.49 2.18 6.45
CA GLU A 378 -13.90 3.52 6.48
C GLU A 378 -13.54 4.05 5.08
N ILE A 379 -13.35 3.16 4.10
CA ILE A 379 -12.86 3.54 2.75
C ILE A 379 -13.89 3.38 1.64
N LYS A 380 -15.07 2.79 1.91
CA LYS A 380 -16.12 2.51 0.91
C LYS A 380 -16.61 3.76 0.15
N ASP A 381 -16.34 4.94 0.69
CA ASP A 381 -16.69 6.25 0.11
C ASP A 381 -15.50 6.94 -0.62
N SER A 382 -14.34 6.28 -0.68
CA SER A 382 -13.15 6.74 -1.41
C SER A 382 -12.39 5.55 -2.02
N VAL A 383 -13.09 4.79 -2.87
CA VAL A 383 -12.57 3.59 -3.52
C VAL A 383 -12.83 3.58 -5.04
N ALA A 384 -11.79 3.31 -5.82
CA ALA A 384 -11.91 3.00 -7.24
C ALA A 384 -11.97 1.47 -7.40
N ILE A 385 -13.03 0.97 -7.99
CA ILE A 385 -13.28 -0.46 -8.14
C ILE A 385 -13.28 -0.80 -9.62
N HIS A 386 -12.37 -1.67 -10.08
CA HIS A 386 -12.49 -2.27 -11.40
C HIS A 386 -13.08 -3.66 -11.29
N ASP A 387 -14.18 -3.91 -12.00
CA ASP A 387 -14.99 -5.11 -11.78
C ASP A 387 -15.57 -5.68 -13.07
N SER A 388 -15.20 -6.92 -13.38
CA SER A 388 -15.62 -7.61 -14.60
C SER A 388 -16.99 -8.28 -14.46
N TYR A 389 -17.45 -8.57 -13.24
CA TYR A 389 -18.61 -9.44 -13.00
C TYR A 389 -19.66 -8.85 -12.05
N PHE A 390 -19.23 -8.11 -11.04
CA PHE A 390 -20.07 -7.64 -9.94
C PHE A 390 -20.29 -6.12 -9.95
N CYS A 391 -20.15 -5.46 -11.10
CA CYS A 391 -20.33 -4.02 -11.24
C CYS A 391 -21.70 -3.46 -10.82
N ARG A 392 -22.71 -4.34 -10.64
CA ARG A 392 -24.07 -4.01 -10.17
C ARG A 392 -24.38 -4.51 -8.76
N ALA A 393 -23.44 -5.17 -8.09
CA ALA A 393 -23.67 -5.72 -6.77
C ALA A 393 -23.77 -4.59 -5.74
N LYS A 394 -24.93 -4.47 -5.08
CA LYS A 394 -25.18 -3.45 -4.05
C LYS A 394 -24.12 -3.47 -2.93
N LEU A 395 -23.60 -4.64 -2.59
CA LEU A 395 -22.53 -4.82 -1.61
C LEU A 395 -21.28 -3.98 -1.93
N PHE A 396 -20.97 -3.77 -3.21
CA PHE A 396 -19.79 -3.04 -3.68
C PHE A 396 -20.09 -1.61 -4.11
N MET A 397 -21.37 -1.27 -4.27
CA MET A 397 -21.85 0.02 -4.78
C MET A 397 -22.37 0.90 -3.64
N ALA A 398 -21.54 1.15 -2.62
CA ALA A 398 -21.94 2.01 -1.50
C ALA A 398 -22.39 3.40 -2.00
N ASN A 399 -21.46 4.18 -2.56
CA ASN A 399 -21.74 5.51 -3.11
C ASN A 399 -21.17 5.74 -4.51
N HIS A 400 -20.55 4.72 -5.13
CA HIS A 400 -19.86 4.85 -6.41
C HIS A 400 -20.16 3.64 -7.30
N ARG A 401 -20.16 3.84 -8.61
CA ARG A 401 -20.26 2.73 -9.58
C ARG A 401 -18.88 2.12 -9.81
N SER A 402 -18.82 0.80 -9.91
CA SER A 402 -17.61 0.13 -10.37
C SER A 402 -17.27 0.56 -11.79
N LEU A 403 -15.97 0.71 -12.04
CA LEU A 403 -15.36 0.91 -13.35
C LEU A 403 -15.26 -0.44 -14.06
N ALA A 404 -15.48 -0.44 -15.38
CA ALA A 404 -15.09 -1.56 -16.22
C ALA A 404 -13.56 -1.59 -16.36
N PHE A 405 -12.97 -2.76 -16.59
CA PHE A 405 -11.55 -2.81 -16.93
C PHE A 405 -11.26 -2.03 -18.23
N PRO A 406 -10.21 -1.20 -18.25
CA PRO A 406 -9.93 -0.30 -19.37
C PRO A 406 -9.42 -1.00 -20.63
N SER A 407 -8.98 -2.25 -20.54
CA SER A 407 -8.46 -3.02 -21.66
C SER A 407 -9.19 -4.34 -21.84
N ARG A 408 -9.12 -4.96 -23.02
CA ARG A 408 -9.79 -6.25 -23.30
C ARG A 408 -9.03 -7.42 -22.68
N ARG A 409 -9.74 -8.45 -22.20
CA ARG A 409 -9.08 -9.64 -21.62
C ARG A 409 -8.32 -10.38 -22.71
N GLN A 410 -7.08 -10.76 -22.40
CA GLN A 410 -6.28 -11.61 -23.28
C GLN A 410 -6.52 -13.07 -22.90
N GLY A 411 -7.12 -13.83 -23.82
CA GLY A 411 -7.56 -15.20 -23.56
C GLY A 411 -8.48 -15.28 -22.33
N LYS A 412 -8.04 -16.04 -21.32
CA LYS A 412 -8.73 -16.19 -20.03
C LYS A 412 -7.86 -15.76 -18.85
N ASP A 413 -6.79 -15.01 -19.10
CA ASP A 413 -5.94 -14.48 -18.03
C ASP A 413 -6.71 -13.44 -17.23
N PHE A 414 -6.58 -13.45 -15.90
CA PHE A 414 -7.28 -12.53 -14.99
C PHE A 414 -6.33 -11.93 -13.96
N VAL A 415 -6.66 -10.76 -13.41
CA VAL A 415 -5.86 -10.13 -12.34
C VAL A 415 -5.78 -11.09 -11.15
N SER A 416 -4.56 -11.32 -10.62
CA SER A 416 -4.23 -12.40 -9.68
C SER A 416 -4.23 -13.81 -10.28
N TRP A 417 -4.12 -13.99 -11.60
CA TRP A 417 -3.73 -15.27 -12.17
C TRP A 417 -2.22 -15.52 -12.02
N GLY A 418 -1.79 -16.78 -11.93
CA GLY A 418 -0.39 -17.18 -12.05
C GLY A 418 -0.23 -18.54 -12.71
N VAL A 419 0.98 -18.86 -13.17
CA VAL A 419 1.27 -20.05 -14.01
C VAL A 419 0.84 -21.38 -13.35
N LEU A 420 0.88 -21.48 -12.02
CA LEU A 420 0.44 -22.69 -11.30
C LEU A 420 -1.07 -22.74 -11.01
N ARG A 421 -1.82 -21.75 -11.50
CA ARG A 421 -3.27 -21.60 -11.29
C ARG A 421 -4.04 -21.57 -12.62
N ASP A 422 -3.51 -22.19 -13.66
CA ASP A 422 -4.16 -22.27 -14.98
C ASP A 422 -5.53 -22.96 -14.93
N GLU A 423 -5.74 -23.88 -14.00
CA GLU A 423 -7.05 -24.51 -13.78
C GLU A 423 -8.14 -23.49 -13.43
N GLU A 424 -7.81 -22.40 -12.73
CA GLU A 424 -8.78 -21.35 -12.37
C GLU A 424 -9.32 -20.63 -13.61
N LYS A 425 -8.57 -20.60 -14.71
CA LYS A 425 -9.05 -20.02 -15.99
C LYS A 425 -10.29 -20.72 -16.53
N LYS A 426 -10.54 -21.99 -16.16
CA LYS A 426 -11.77 -22.71 -16.57
C LYS A 426 -13.03 -22.01 -16.04
N GLY A 427 -12.93 -21.30 -14.91
CA GLY A 427 -14.02 -20.51 -14.32
C GLY A 427 -14.32 -19.21 -15.05
N ILE A 428 -13.48 -18.75 -15.98
CA ILE A 428 -13.74 -17.53 -16.74
C ILE A 428 -14.86 -17.74 -17.75
N VAL A 429 -15.95 -16.99 -17.53
CA VAL A 429 -17.15 -16.90 -18.37
C VAL A 429 -17.27 -15.49 -18.97
N PRO A 430 -18.09 -15.28 -20.02
CA PRO A 430 -18.33 -13.96 -20.57
C PRO A 430 -18.82 -12.96 -19.53
N CYS A 431 -18.28 -11.75 -19.56
CA CYS A 431 -18.73 -10.65 -18.72
C CYS A 431 -20.20 -10.31 -18.93
N PRO A 432 -20.95 -9.97 -17.88
CA PRO A 432 -22.25 -9.33 -18.01
C PRO A 432 -22.16 -8.08 -18.88
N LYS A 433 -23.09 -7.89 -19.83
CA LYS A 433 -23.11 -6.73 -20.75
C LYS A 433 -23.10 -5.38 -20.01
N ALA A 434 -23.63 -5.37 -18.79
CA ALA A 434 -23.62 -4.22 -17.89
C ALA A 434 -22.20 -3.82 -17.44
N CYS A 435 -21.32 -4.77 -17.18
CA CYS A 435 -19.97 -4.55 -16.63
C CYS A 435 -18.91 -4.32 -17.71
N ARG A 436 -19.25 -4.54 -18.99
CA ARG A 436 -18.37 -4.21 -20.12
C ARG A 436 -18.21 -2.69 -20.26
N PRO A 437 -17.07 -2.19 -20.76
CA PRO A 437 -16.88 -0.76 -21.01
C PRO A 437 -17.99 -0.18 -21.91
N HIS A 438 -18.33 1.10 -21.72
CA HIS A 438 -19.42 1.74 -22.47
C HIS A 438 -19.18 1.69 -23.98
N ASN A 439 -17.95 1.97 -24.41
CA ASN A 439 -17.54 2.00 -25.81
C ASN A 439 -17.16 0.62 -26.38
N HIS A 440 -17.16 -0.43 -25.55
CA HIS A 440 -16.74 -1.78 -25.93
C HIS A 440 -17.68 -2.86 -25.40
N LYS A 441 -18.96 -2.75 -25.76
CA LYS A 441 -19.98 -3.75 -25.39
C LYS A 441 -19.77 -5.10 -26.09
N ASP A 442 -18.98 -5.12 -27.15
CA ASP A 442 -18.54 -6.28 -27.92
C ASP A 442 -17.48 -7.12 -27.18
N TRP A 443 -16.77 -6.57 -26.18
CA TRP A 443 -15.81 -7.33 -25.37
C TRP A 443 -16.53 -8.32 -24.46
N THR A 444 -16.84 -9.50 -25.00
CA THR A 444 -17.45 -10.61 -24.26
C THR A 444 -16.58 -11.06 -23.09
N PHE A 445 -15.26 -11.04 -23.27
CA PHE A 445 -14.27 -11.14 -22.20
C PHE A 445 -13.69 -9.74 -21.95
N CYS A 446 -14.41 -9.03 -21.09
CA CYS A 446 -13.85 -7.98 -20.26
C CYS A 446 -13.27 -8.63 -18.98
#